data_AF-A0A820RPH1-F1
#
_entry.id   AF-A0A820RPH1-F1
#
_cell.length_a   1.000
_cell.length_b   1.000
_cell.length_c   1.000
_cell.angle_alpha   90.00
_cell.angle_beta   90.00
_cell.angle_gamma   90.00
#
_symmetry.space_group_name_H-M   'P 1'
#
loop_
_entity.id
_entity.type
_entity.pdbx_description
1 polymer ?
#
loop_
_entity_poly.entity_id
_entity_poly.type
_entity_poly.pdbx_seq_one_letter_code
_entity_poly.pdbx_strand_id
1 'polypeptide(L)'
;KADGTRYMMLIEDKNNIYMIDRNNDVFQIKYLWFPEVPDCTNHLENTLLDGEFVIDKVDNKEIYRYLVYDIVYYNVCERKFC
;
A
#
# COMPACT_ATOMS: atom_id res chain seq x y z
N LYS A 1 0.14 11.55 -20.05
CA LYS A 1 0.83 10.44 -19.35
C LYS A 1 1.14 11.00 -17.97
N ALA A 2 0.59 10.44 -16.90
CA ALA A 2 1.01 10.82 -15.56
C ALA A 2 2.46 10.33 -15.41
N ASP A 3 3.36 11.17 -14.89
CA ASP A 3 4.74 10.78 -14.61
C ASP A 3 4.76 10.08 -13.25
N GLY A 4 4.24 8.85 -13.23
CA GLY A 4 4.25 8.02 -12.04
C GLY A 4 5.58 7.29 -11.85
N THR A 5 5.86 6.96 -10.60
CA THR A 5 7.02 6.15 -10.22
C THR A 5 6.52 4.81 -9.68
N ARG A 6 7.05 3.70 -10.21
CA ARG A 6 6.71 2.36 -9.74
C ARG A 6 7.27 2.14 -8.34
N TYR A 7 6.41 1.68 -7.44
CA TYR A 7 6.77 1.27 -6.10
C TYR A 7 6.08 -0.04 -5.75
N MET A 8 6.76 -0.88 -4.97
CA MET A 8 6.09 -1.91 -4.21
C MET A 8 5.75 -1.38 -2.83
N MET A 9 4.57 -1.72 -2.30
CA MET A 9 4.16 -1.38 -0.95
C MET A 9 4.17 -2.62 -0.07
N LEU A 10 5.00 -2.62 0.96
CA LEU A 10 4.98 -3.62 2.02
C LEU A 10 4.17 -3.09 3.20
N ILE A 11 3.06 -3.76 3.50
CA ILE A 11 2.27 -3.54 4.70
C ILE A 11 2.71 -4.61 5.69
N GLU A 12 3.66 -4.27 6.57
CA GLU A 12 4.15 -5.19 7.60
C GLU A 12 3.17 -5.23 8.77
N ASP A 13 2.86 -4.05 9.33
CA ASP A 13 1.82 -3.86 10.35
C ASP A 13 1.21 -2.44 10.28
N LYS A 14 0.29 -2.14 11.20
CA LYS A 14 -0.44 -0.86 11.31
C LYS A 14 0.44 0.40 11.20
N ASN A 15 1.65 0.37 11.74
CA ASN A 15 2.55 1.53 11.80
C ASN A 15 3.77 1.36 10.89
N ASN A 16 3.99 0.14 10.39
CA ASN A 16 5.13 -0.24 9.58
C ASN A 16 4.66 -0.53 8.15
N ILE A 17 4.51 0.55 7.38
CA ILE A 17 4.15 0.52 5.98
C ILE A 17 5.29 1.14 5.19
N TYR A 18 5.82 0.38 4.23
CA TYR A 18 7.00 0.75 3.47
C TYR A 18 6.69 0.78 1.99
N MET A 19 7.38 1.65 1.29
CA MET A 19 7.39 1.71 -0.16
C MET A 19 8.81 1.51 -0.65
N ILE A 20 8.95 0.70 -1.69
CA ILE A 20 10.22 0.21 -2.20
C ILE A 20 10.28 0.56 -3.68
N ASP A 21 11.31 1.31 -4.05
CA ASP A 21 11.49 1.80 -5.41
C ASP A 21 12.29 0.81 -6.29
N ARG A 22 12.59 1.20 -7.54
CA ARG A 22 13.35 0.36 -8.48
C ARG A 22 14.84 0.21 -8.12
N ASN A 23 15.38 1.08 -7.28
CA ASN A 23 16.75 1.02 -6.77
C ASN A 23 16.84 0.31 -5.42
N ASN A 24 15.72 -0.22 -4.91
CA ASN A 24 15.55 -0.76 -3.55
C ASN A 24 15.71 0.30 -2.44
N ASP A 25 15.51 1.58 -2.76
CA ASP A 25 15.37 2.61 -1.74
C ASP A 25 14.04 2.43 -1.01
N VAL A 26 14.09 2.48 0.33
CA VAL A 26 12.95 2.20 1.20
C VAL A 26 12.55 3.46 1.96
N PHE A 27 11.26 3.79 1.93
CA PHE A 27 10.68 4.87 2.71
C PHE A 27 9.44 4.39 3.46
N GLN A 28 9.33 4.83 4.71
CA GLN A 28 8.18 4.51 5.55
C GLN A 28 7.07 5.54 5.34
N ILE A 29 5.86 5.06 5.08
CA ILE A 29 4.65 5.86 5.09
C ILE A 29 4.00 5.76 6.46
N LYS A 30 3.58 6.90 7.01
CA LYS A 30 2.83 6.98 8.27
C LYS A 30 1.37 7.30 8.00
N TYR A 31 0.51 6.93 8.94
CA TYR A 31 -0.91 7.31 8.95
C TYR A 31 -1.75 6.72 7.80
N LEU A 32 -1.36 5.56 7.29
CA LEU A 32 -2.15 4.81 6.31
C LEU A 32 -2.82 3.62 7.00
N TRP A 33 -4.10 3.38 6.74
CA TRP A 33 -4.88 2.32 7.38
C TRP A 33 -5.50 1.40 6.32
N PHE A 34 -5.20 0.11 6.42
CA PHE A 34 -5.73 -0.95 5.58
C PHE A 34 -6.66 -1.83 6.41
N PRO A 35 -7.98 -1.62 6.37
CA PRO A 35 -8.92 -2.45 7.12
C PRO A 35 -9.00 -3.86 6.52
N GLU A 36 -8.90 -4.88 7.36
CA GLU A 36 -9.15 -6.28 6.99
C GLU A 36 -10.67 -6.54 6.91
N VAL A 37 -11.16 -7.10 5.81
CA VAL A 37 -12.58 -7.47 5.65
C VAL A 37 -12.87 -8.86 6.24
N PRO A 38 -14.11 -9.14 6.71
CA PRO A 38 -15.31 -8.29 6.68
C PRO A 38 -15.45 -7.36 7.89
N ASP A 39 -14.74 -7.62 8.99
CA ASP A 39 -14.99 -6.94 10.27
C ASP A 39 -14.42 -5.51 10.30
N CYS A 40 -13.46 -5.17 9.44
CA CYS A 40 -12.80 -3.86 9.33
C CYS A 40 -12.17 -3.33 10.63
N THR A 41 -12.06 -4.16 11.66
CA THR A 41 -11.49 -3.83 12.97
C THR A 41 -9.97 -4.02 13.02
N ASN A 42 -9.45 -4.96 12.23
CA ASN A 42 -8.03 -5.27 12.16
C ASN A 42 -7.35 -4.53 11.01
N HIS A 43 -6.03 -4.36 11.14
CA HIS A 43 -5.18 -3.91 10.06
C HIS A 43 -4.75 -5.10 9.21
N LEU A 44 -4.64 -4.92 7.91
CA LEU A 44 -4.02 -5.88 7.02
C LEU A 44 -2.53 -5.95 7.32
N GLU A 45 -1.98 -7.14 7.55
CA GLU A 45 -0.57 -7.33 7.86
C GLU A 45 0.08 -8.25 6.85
N ASN A 46 1.41 -8.22 6.75
CA ASN A 46 2.21 -9.06 5.87
C ASN A 46 1.65 -9.12 4.44
N THR A 47 1.46 -7.97 3.81
CA THR A 47 0.95 -7.88 2.43
C THR A 47 1.90 -7.09 1.55
N LEU A 48 2.16 -7.58 0.34
CA LEU A 48 3.00 -6.93 -0.67
C LEU A 48 2.19 -6.59 -1.91
N LEU A 49 2.10 -5.29 -2.21
CA LEU A 49 1.39 -4.74 -3.35
C LEU A 49 2.39 -4.22 -4.39
N ASP A 50 2.06 -4.32 -5.67
CA ASP A 50 2.80 -3.69 -6.76
C ASP A 50 1.94 -2.61 -7.42
N GLY A 51 2.50 -1.43 -7.61
CA GLY A 51 1.74 -0.28 -8.10
C GLY A 51 2.58 0.91 -8.52
N GLU A 52 1.87 1.99 -8.83
CA GLU A 52 2.46 3.26 -9.27
C GLU A 52 2.04 4.39 -8.34
N PHE A 53 3.02 5.15 -7.86
CA PHE A 53 2.78 6.37 -7.13
C PHE A 53 2.73 7.55 -8.11
N VAL A 54 1.62 8.29 -8.07
CA VAL A 54 1.36 9.42 -8.97
C VAL A 54 1.02 10.67 -8.16
N ILE A 55 1.41 11.83 -8.68
CA ILE A 55 1.06 13.14 -8.13
C ILE A 55 0.17 13.84 -9.14
N ASP A 56 -1.12 13.93 -8.81
CA ASP A 56 -2.10 14.64 -9.63
C ASP A 56 -2.20 16.09 -9.19
N LYS A 57 -2.22 17.02 -10.16
CA LYS A 57 -2.49 18.44 -9.90
C LYS A 57 -3.94 18.76 -10.26
N VAL A 58 -4.77 18.95 -9.24
CA VAL A 58 -6.19 19.32 -9.39
C VAL A 58 -6.40 20.63 -8.65
N ASP A 59 -6.90 21.67 -9.34
CA ASP A 59 -7.16 22.99 -8.77
C ASP A 59 -5.96 23.57 -7.98
N ASN A 60 -4.75 23.47 -8.56
CA ASN A 60 -3.49 23.90 -7.94
C ASN A 60 -3.11 23.17 -6.64
N LYS A 61 -3.77 22.07 -6.30
CA LYS A 61 -3.41 21.18 -5.18
C LYS A 61 -2.79 19.90 -5.71
N GLU A 62 -1.74 19.45 -5.03
CA GLU A 62 -1.13 18.16 -5.29
C GLU A 62 -1.87 17.07 -4.51
N ILE A 63 -2.38 16.09 -5.23
CA ILE A 63 -3.05 14.92 -4.70
C ILE A 63 -2.14 13.72 -4.96
N TYR A 64 -1.65 13.13 -3.88
CA TYR A 64 -0.80 11.96 -3.91
C TYR A 64 -1.68 10.71 -3.98
N ARG A 65 -1.46 9.85 -4.97
CA ARG A 65 -2.19 8.58 -5.12
C ARG A 65 -1.24 7.42 -5.32
N TYR A 66 -1.64 6.27 -4.80
CA TYR A 66 -1.00 4.99 -5.09
C TYR A 66 -2.00 4.12 -5.85
N LEU A 67 -1.66 3.80 -7.09
CA LEU A 67 -2.46 2.99 -7.99
C LEU A 67 -1.95 1.55 -7.91
N VAL A 68 -2.69 0.69 -7.21
CA VAL A 68 -2.36 -0.74 -7.10
C VAL A 68 -2.71 -1.44 -8.41
N TYR A 69 -1.76 -2.18 -8.96
CA TYR A 69 -1.97 -2.98 -10.17
C TYR A 69 -2.04 -4.47 -9.87
N ASP A 70 -1.20 -4.95 -8.96
CA ASP A 70 -1.14 -6.37 -8.60
C ASP A 70 -0.86 -6.56 -7.11
N ILE A 71 -1.15 -7.76 -6.62
CA ILE A 71 -0.87 -8.22 -5.26
C ILE A 71 0.10 -9.40 -5.36
N VAL A 72 1.35 -9.15 -4.94
CA VAL A 72 2.41 -10.17 -5.00
C VAL A 72 2.23 -11.19 -3.88
N TYR A 73 1.86 -10.71 -2.69
CA TYR A 73 1.63 -11.55 -1.53
C TYR A 73 0.52 -10.97 -0.67
N TYR A 74 -0.39 -11.82 -0.22
CA TYR A 74 -1.47 -11.47 0.68
C TYR A 74 -1.54 -12.53 1.78
N ASN A 75 -1.40 -12.09 3.03
CA ASN A 75 -1.53 -12.99 4.16
C ASN A 75 -3.00 -13.34 4.37
N VAL A 76 -3.40 -14.51 3.89
CA VAL A 76 -4.71 -15.06 4.18
C VAL A 76 -4.65 -15.65 5.58
N CYS A 77 -5.26 -14.96 6.55
CA CYS A 77 -5.62 -15.62 7.80
C CYS A 77 -6.69 -16.68 7.47
N GLU A 78 -6.28 -17.96 7.34
CA GLU A 78 -7.22 -19.07 7.28
C GLU A 78 -7.98 -19.13 8.61
N ARG A 79 -9.08 -18.38 8.74
CA ARG A 79 -10.04 -18.54 9.84
C ARG A 79 -10.75 -19.88 9.68
N LYS A 80 -10.03 -20.99 9.89
CA LYS A 80 -10.58 -22.36 9.87
C LYS A 80 -11.28 -22.76 11.16
N PHE A 81 -11.30 -21.92 12.19
CA PHE A 81 -12.04 -22.19 13.42
C PHE A 81 -12.55 -20.87 14.00
N CYS A 82 -13.80 -20.53 13.68
CA CYS A 82 -14.68 -19.76 14.55
C CYS A 82 -15.86 -20.69 14.89
#